data_AF-A0A2E8GX66-F1
#
_entry.id   AF-A0A2E8GX66-F1
#
_cell.length_a   1.000
_cell.length_b   1.000
_cell.length_c   1.000
_cell.angle_alpha   90.00
_cell.angle_beta   90.00
_cell.angle_gamma   90.00
#
_symmetry.space_group_name_H-M   'P 1'
#
loop_
_entity.id
_entity.type
_entity.pdbx_description
1 polymer ?
#
loop_
_entity_poly.entity_id
_entity_poly.type
_entity_poly.pdbx_seq_one_letter_code
_entity_poly.pdbx_strand_id
1 'polypeptide(L)'
;MNRLVHNKLLQRRNLNKSVSLVLFIFLFYGPAVVHSESFQLSDIHNGRTTIQFTPGAIQTESIGEYTRFVSPNSGKTTEQGMPELPLFSTFVQIDPIKEYLVSYSVIQSHTLDNVKIYPF
;
A
#
# COMPACT_ATOMS: atom_id res chain seq x y z
N MET A 1 -56.79 -9.05 32.58
CA MET A 1 -55.45 -8.42 32.63
C MET A 1 -54.33 -9.45 32.37
N ASN A 2 -54.40 -10.29 31.31
CA ASN A 2 -53.42 -11.39 31.12
C ASN A 2 -53.23 -11.92 29.67
N ARG A 3 -53.38 -11.07 28.64
CA ARG A 3 -53.10 -11.46 27.24
C ARG A 3 -51.87 -10.80 26.61
N LEU A 4 -51.25 -9.83 27.29
CA LEU A 4 -50.12 -9.06 26.77
C LEU A 4 -48.74 -9.66 27.09
N VAL A 5 -48.66 -10.59 28.05
CA VAL A 5 -47.37 -11.18 28.47
C VAL A 5 -46.95 -12.35 27.59
N HIS A 6 -47.91 -13.07 27.00
CA HIS A 6 -47.62 -14.32 26.28
C HIS A 6 -47.03 -14.12 24.87
N ASN A 7 -47.28 -12.98 24.21
CA ASN A 7 -46.73 -12.71 22.87
C ASN A 7 -45.28 -12.18 22.87
N LYS A 8 -44.72 -11.81 24.04
CA LYS A 8 -43.37 -11.21 24.12
C LYS A 8 -42.23 -12.23 24.20
N LEU A 9 -42.53 -13.51 24.42
CA LEU A 9 -41.50 -14.56 24.62
C LEU A 9 -41.16 -15.36 23.36
N LEU A 10 -41.99 -15.33 22.31
CA LEU A 10 -41.74 -16.08 21.07
C LEU A 10 -40.90 -15.31 20.03
N GLN A 11 -40.66 -14.02 20.23
CA GLN A 11 -40.01 -13.16 19.23
C GLN A 11 -38.51 -12.90 19.49
N ARG A 12 -37.86 -13.69 20.36
CA ARG A 12 -36.46 -13.43 20.81
C ARG A 12 -35.46 -14.53 20.45
N ARG A 13 -35.71 -15.34 19.42
CA ARG A 13 -34.90 -16.52 19.09
C ARG A 13 -34.35 -16.60 17.66
N ASN A 14 -34.29 -15.48 16.92
CA ASN A 14 -33.82 -15.48 15.52
C ASN A 14 -32.96 -14.27 15.11
N LEU A 15 -32.39 -13.52 16.06
CA LEU A 15 -31.59 -12.32 15.74
C LEU A 15 -30.07 -12.54 15.81
N ASN A 16 -29.62 -13.76 16.05
CA ASN A 16 -28.22 -14.12 16.26
C ASN A 16 -27.63 -15.04 15.17
N LYS A 17 -28.46 -15.66 14.33
CA LYS A 17 -27.99 -16.49 13.20
C LYS A 17 -27.65 -15.66 11.96
N SER A 18 -28.43 -14.62 11.67
CA SER A 18 -28.17 -13.72 10.54
C SER A 18 -26.98 -12.78 10.78
N VAL A 19 -26.76 -12.36 12.04
CA VAL A 19 -25.62 -11.51 12.43
C VAL A 19 -24.28 -12.26 12.29
N SER A 20 -24.27 -13.57 12.60
CA SER A 20 -23.09 -14.42 12.43
C SER A 20 -22.71 -14.65 10.96
N LEU A 21 -23.68 -14.64 10.03
CA LEU A 21 -23.43 -14.84 8.60
C LEU A 21 -22.86 -13.58 7.94
N VAL A 22 -23.34 -12.40 8.34
CA VAL A 22 -22.84 -11.10 7.83
C VAL A 22 -21.38 -10.87 8.24
N LEU A 23 -20.97 -11.32 9.43
CA LEU A 23 -19.57 -11.21 9.88
C LEU A 23 -18.59 -12.05 9.03
N PHE A 24 -19.07 -13.15 8.43
CA PHE A 24 -18.25 -14.07 7.64
C PHE A 24 -18.00 -13.58 6.20
N ILE A 25 -18.92 -12.79 5.65
CA ILE A 25 -18.83 -12.26 4.27
C ILE A 25 -17.71 -11.21 4.16
N PHE A 26 -17.40 -10.49 5.25
CA PHE A 26 -16.29 -9.53 5.28
C PHE A 26 -14.89 -10.17 5.27
N LEU A 27 -14.76 -11.49 5.49
CA LEU A 27 -13.47 -12.18 5.50
C LEU A 27 -12.98 -12.63 4.11
N PHE A 28 -13.84 -12.59 3.08
CA PHE A 28 -13.52 -13.16 1.75
C PHE A 28 -13.35 -12.13 0.62
N TYR A 29 -13.63 -10.85 0.86
CA TYR A 29 -13.38 -9.77 -0.10
C TYR A 29 -12.25 -8.89 0.42
N GLY A 30 -11.02 -9.40 0.39
CA GLY A 30 -9.84 -8.55 0.54
C GLY A 30 -9.63 -7.76 -0.75
N PRO A 31 -9.74 -6.42 -0.76
CA PRO A 31 -9.18 -5.66 -1.88
C PRO A 31 -7.68 -5.97 -1.95
N ALA A 32 -7.12 -6.02 -3.16
CA ALA A 32 -5.67 -5.99 -3.34
C ALA A 32 -5.16 -4.65 -2.80
N VAL A 33 -4.87 -4.59 -1.50
CA VAL A 33 -4.39 -3.38 -0.84
C VAL A 33 -2.89 -3.30 -1.07
N VAL A 34 -2.49 -2.49 -2.04
CA VAL A 34 -1.13 -1.96 -2.09
C VAL A 34 -1.16 -0.67 -1.25
N HIS A 35 -0.70 -0.72 0.01
CA HIS A 35 -0.71 0.44 0.90
C HIS A 35 0.64 1.17 0.87
N SER A 36 0.75 2.14 -0.03
CA SER A 36 1.71 3.24 0.05
C SER A 36 1.22 4.37 -0.85
N GLU A 37 1.23 5.62 -0.42
CA GLU A 37 0.70 6.73 -1.23
C GLU A 37 1.33 6.83 -2.63
N SER A 38 2.58 6.37 -2.76
CA SER A 38 3.34 6.43 -4.01
C SER A 38 3.12 5.26 -4.98
N PHE A 39 2.58 4.12 -4.54
CA PHE A 39 2.31 2.98 -5.43
C PHE A 39 0.82 2.68 -5.48
N GLN A 40 0.24 2.78 -6.68
CA GLN A 40 -1.18 2.54 -6.92
C GLN A 40 -1.35 1.36 -7.87
N LEU A 41 -2.23 0.43 -7.50
CA LEU A 41 -2.65 -0.63 -8.40
C LEU A 41 -3.51 -0.01 -9.51
N SER A 42 -3.04 -0.09 -10.75
CA SER A 42 -3.73 0.50 -11.90
C SER A 42 -4.60 -0.50 -12.63
N ASP A 43 -4.16 -1.75 -12.76
CA ASP A 43 -4.90 -2.80 -13.47
C ASP A 43 -4.46 -4.20 -13.03
N ILE A 44 -5.41 -5.15 -13.06
CA ILE A 44 -5.14 -6.59 -12.94
C ILE A 44 -5.96 -7.29 -14.02
N HIS A 45 -5.28 -7.78 -15.05
CA HIS A 45 -5.94 -8.43 -16.17
C HIS A 45 -5.05 -9.50 -16.81
N ASN A 46 -5.62 -10.67 -17.13
CA ASN A 46 -4.95 -11.76 -17.85
C ASN A 46 -3.56 -12.15 -17.29
N GLY A 47 -3.42 -12.22 -15.97
CA GLY A 47 -2.14 -12.57 -15.32
C GLY A 47 -1.10 -11.45 -15.32
N ARG A 48 -1.46 -10.24 -15.74
CA ARG A 48 -0.64 -9.02 -15.64
C ARG A 48 -1.17 -8.16 -14.50
N THR A 49 -0.25 -7.66 -13.69
CA THR A 49 -0.50 -6.64 -12.66
C THR A 49 0.23 -5.37 -13.08
N THR A 50 -0.51 -4.28 -13.23
CA THR A 50 0.05 -2.97 -13.57
C THR A 50 0.05 -2.08 -12.32
N ILE A 51 1.22 -1.58 -11.97
CA ILE A 51 1.43 -0.73 -10.80
C ILE A 51 1.97 0.61 -11.29
N GLN A 52 1.28 1.69 -10.92
CA GLN A 52 1.75 3.03 -11.16
C GLN A 52 2.51 3.54 -9.94
N PHE A 53 3.73 4.01 -10.17
CA PHE A 53 4.55 4.66 -9.15
C PHE A 53 4.59 6.17 -9.41
N THR A 54 4.17 6.94 -8.41
CA THR A 54 4.26 8.39 -8.38
C THR A 54 4.96 8.77 -7.08
N PRO A 55 6.26 9.14 -7.12
CA PRO A 55 6.90 9.66 -5.92
C PRO A 55 6.16 10.94 -5.52
N GLY A 56 5.85 11.08 -4.23
CA GLY A 56 5.32 12.35 -3.71
C GLY A 56 6.33 13.49 -3.90
N ALA A 57 6.02 14.66 -3.33
CA ALA A 57 6.98 15.76 -3.35
C ALA A 57 8.33 15.32 -2.74
N ILE A 58 9.39 15.42 -3.54
CA ILE A 58 10.76 15.14 -3.08
C ILE A 58 11.16 16.27 -2.14
N GLN A 59 11.44 15.92 -0.89
CA GLN A 59 11.87 16.87 0.13
C GLN A 59 13.36 16.71 0.38
N THR A 60 14.06 17.83 0.49
CA THR A 60 15.50 17.86 0.74
C THR A 60 15.85 18.82 1.86
N GLU A 61 16.90 18.50 2.61
CA GLU A 61 17.52 19.38 3.59
C GLU A 61 19.00 19.61 3.24
N SER A 62 19.57 20.70 3.76
CA SER A 62 20.99 21.01 3.61
C SER A 62 21.76 20.54 4.85
N ILE A 63 22.85 19.81 4.64
CA ILE A 63 23.78 19.36 5.69
C ILE A 63 25.18 19.78 5.29
N GLY A 64 25.63 20.93 5.79
CA GLY A 64 26.88 21.55 5.32
C GLY A 64 26.79 21.87 3.83
N GLU A 65 27.73 21.33 3.03
CA GLU A 65 27.71 21.46 1.57
C GLU A 65 26.86 20.40 0.85
N TYR A 66 26.27 19.46 1.59
CA TYR A 66 25.51 18.35 1.02
C TYR A 66 24.01 18.60 1.04
N THR A 67 23.32 18.01 0.07
CA THR A 67 21.87 17.88 0.01
C THR A 67 21.48 16.47 0.44
N ARG A 68 20.54 16.35 1.37
CA ARG A 68 20.02 15.06 1.83
C ARG A 68 18.53 14.95 1.55
N PHE A 69 18.09 13.80 1.05
CA PHE A 69 16.67 13.51 0.85
C PHE A 69 16.00 13.16 2.18
N VAL A 70 14.85 13.79 2.47
CA VAL A 70 14.08 13.60 3.72
C VAL A 70 12.62 13.18 3.46
N SER A 71 12.34 12.64 2.28
CA SER A 71 11.00 12.17 1.93
C SER A 71 10.46 11.16 2.96
N PRO A 72 9.31 11.46 3.62
CA PRO A 72 8.73 10.55 4.61
C PRO A 72 8.33 9.23 3.95
N ASN A 73 8.40 8.14 4.72
CA ASN A 73 8.02 6.79 4.28
C ASN A 73 8.84 6.20 3.12
N SER A 74 10.05 6.72 2.88
CA SER A 74 11.02 6.10 1.96
C SER A 74 12.15 5.45 2.73
N GLY A 75 12.64 4.31 2.22
CA GLY A 75 13.93 3.76 2.63
C GLY A 75 15.08 4.59 2.05
N LYS A 76 16.31 4.19 2.36
CA LYS A 76 17.52 4.89 1.88
C LYS A 76 18.60 3.88 1.51
N THR A 77 19.44 4.20 0.53
CA THR A 77 20.70 3.46 0.33
C THR A 77 21.64 3.72 1.50
N THR A 78 22.34 2.68 1.94
CA THR A 78 23.17 2.72 3.17
C THR A 78 24.55 2.11 2.96
N GLU A 79 25.09 2.24 1.74
CA GLU A 79 26.47 1.85 1.46
C GLU A 79 27.40 2.97 1.94
N GLN A 80 28.31 2.63 2.84
CA GLN A 80 29.16 3.61 3.51
C GLN A 80 30.00 4.42 2.51
N GLY A 81 29.96 5.75 2.64
CA GLY A 81 30.66 6.69 1.77
C GLY A 81 29.99 6.91 0.41
N MET A 82 28.95 6.15 0.07
CA MET A 82 28.18 6.34 -1.16
C MET A 82 27.00 7.28 -0.93
N PRO A 83 26.47 7.93 -1.98
CA PRO A 83 25.30 8.79 -1.87
C PRO A 83 24.10 8.10 -1.21
N GLU A 84 23.51 8.75 -0.21
CA GLU A 84 22.25 8.36 0.43
C GLU A 84 21.07 8.78 -0.47
N LEU A 85 20.50 7.82 -1.20
CA LEU A 85 19.40 8.00 -2.15
C LEU A 85 18.10 7.42 -1.59
N PRO A 86 16.93 8.04 -1.88
CA PRO A 86 15.65 7.51 -1.46
C PRO A 86 15.34 6.19 -2.18
N LEU A 87 14.86 5.21 -1.42
CA LEU A 87 14.45 3.89 -1.89
C LEU A 87 12.95 3.72 -1.68
N PHE A 88 12.26 3.29 -2.73
CA PHE A 88 10.83 3.02 -2.71
C PHE A 88 10.61 1.54 -3.00
N SER A 89 9.82 0.89 -2.16
CA SER A 89 9.49 -0.52 -2.30
C SER A 89 8.01 -0.74 -2.00
N THR A 90 7.43 -1.75 -2.65
CA THR A 90 6.06 -2.16 -2.37
C THR A 90 5.95 -3.68 -2.43
N PHE A 91 4.89 -4.21 -1.83
CA PHE A 91 4.58 -5.63 -1.88
C PHE A 91 3.50 -5.88 -2.94
N VAL A 92 3.69 -6.96 -3.69
CA VAL A 92 2.75 -7.40 -4.72
C VAL A 92 2.40 -8.86 -4.43
N GLN A 93 1.11 -9.16 -4.41
CA GLN A 93 0.65 -10.54 -4.27
C GLN A 93 0.85 -11.27 -5.60
N ILE A 94 1.53 -12.40 -5.54
CA ILE A 94 1.82 -13.26 -6.70
C ILE A 94 1.39 -14.70 -6.43
N ASP A 95 1.25 -15.48 -7.50
CA ASP A 95 1.02 -16.92 -7.45
C ASP A 95 2.39 -17.65 -7.43
N PRO A 96 2.72 -18.39 -6.36
CA PRO A 96 4.07 -18.93 -6.17
C PRO A 96 4.47 -20.03 -7.16
N ILE A 97 3.51 -20.60 -7.91
CA ILE A 97 3.79 -21.63 -8.92
C ILE A 97 4.02 -21.06 -10.32
N LYS A 98 3.99 -19.73 -10.48
CA LYS A 98 4.20 -19.05 -11.77
C LYS A 98 5.51 -18.27 -11.78
N GLU A 99 6.07 -18.14 -12.97
CA GLU A 99 7.19 -17.25 -13.24
C GLU A 99 6.66 -15.90 -13.72
N TYR A 100 7.38 -14.84 -13.33
CA TYR A 100 6.99 -13.46 -13.61
C TYR A 100 8.16 -12.70 -14.23
N LEU A 101 7.84 -11.87 -15.23
CA LEU A 101 8.76 -10.87 -15.75
C LEU A 101 8.33 -9.50 -15.25
N VAL A 102 9.28 -8.78 -14.65
CA VAL A 102 9.06 -7.39 -14.21
C VAL A 102 9.66 -6.46 -15.25
N SER A 103 8.83 -5.58 -15.79
CA SER A 103 9.22 -4.51 -16.70
C SER A 103 8.69 -3.18 -16.19
N TYR A 104 9.42 -2.10 -16.44
CA TYR A 104 8.97 -0.76 -16.11
C TYR A 104 9.11 0.18 -17.32
N SER A 105 8.40 1.29 -17.27
CA SER A 105 8.53 2.38 -18.24
C SER A 105 8.55 3.70 -17.47
N VAL A 106 9.45 4.60 -17.86
CA VAL A 106 9.56 5.93 -17.25
C VAL A 106 8.54 6.84 -17.92
N ILE A 107 7.52 7.25 -17.17
CA ILE A 107 6.46 8.14 -17.67
C ILE A 107 6.91 9.62 -17.63
N GLN A 108 7.64 9.99 -16.58
CA GLN A 108 8.16 11.35 -16.38
C GLN A 108 9.51 11.30 -15.66
N SER A 109 10.43 12.17 -16.08
CA SER A 109 11.73 12.36 -15.46
C SER A 109 12.19 13.81 -15.61
N HIS A 110 13.08 14.23 -14.72
CA HIS A 110 13.84 15.47 -14.85
C HIS A 110 15.24 15.25 -14.26
N THR A 111 16.17 16.14 -14.60
CA THR A 111 17.55 16.13 -14.10
C THR A 111 17.76 17.32 -13.19
N LEU A 112 18.51 17.11 -12.10
CA LEU A 112 18.99 18.16 -11.22
C LEU A 112 20.52 18.23 -11.37
N ASP A 113 21.02 19.36 -11.82
CA ASP A 113 22.46 19.58 -11.99
C ASP A 113 23.10 20.16 -10.72
N ASN A 114 24.41 19.97 -10.59
CA ASN A 114 25.23 20.59 -9.54
C ASN A 114 24.82 20.26 -8.09
N VAL A 115 24.25 19.08 -7.84
CA VAL A 115 23.87 18.63 -6.49
C VAL A 115 24.97 17.73 -5.89
N LYS A 116 25.42 18.04 -4.67
CA LYS A 116 26.26 17.15 -3.86
C LYS A 116 25.39 16.35 -2.90
N ILE A 117 25.15 15.06 -3.16
CA ILE A 117 24.32 14.22 -2.29
C ILE A 117 25.09 13.81 -1.04
N TYR A 118 24.40 13.84 0.12
CA TYR A 118 24.95 13.41 1.40
C TYR A 118 25.45 11.96 1.32
N PRO A 119 26.71 11.67 1.69
CA PRO A 119 27.22 10.31 1.77
C PRO A 119 26.74 9.63 3.07
N PHE A 120 26.33 8.36 2.99
CA PHE A 120 25.93 7.56 4.17
C PHE A 120 27.12 7.19 5.06
#